data_AF-A0A1G0ZIV5-F1
#
_entry.id   AF-A0A1G0ZIV5-F1
#
_cell.length_a   1.000
_cell.length_b   1.000
_cell.length_c   1.000
_cell.angle_alpha   90.00
_cell.angle_beta   90.00
_cell.angle_gamma   90.00
#
_symmetry.space_group_name_H-M   'P 1'
#
loop_
_entity.id
_entity.type
_entity.pdbx_description
1 polymer ?
#
loop_
_entity_poly.entity_id
_entity_poly.type
_entity_poly.pdbx_seq_one_letter_code
_entity_poly.pdbx_strand_id
1 'polypeptide(L)'
;MKGKAPGRVPIAITVCANDRNAPGAELLLKVVDYLKSNKLSDRVELDAAFSSKKAASARPCVSIGEEVLDNCSFESVKKAIQHALSEE
;
A
#
# COMPACT_ATOMS: atom_id res chain seq x y z
N MET A 1 -10.86 -10.52 -11.13
CA MET A 1 -10.13 -10.27 -9.88
C MET A 1 -9.02 -11.31 -9.82
N LYS A 2 -7.74 -10.89 -9.87
CA LYS A 2 -6.60 -11.82 -9.85
C LYS A 2 -6.57 -12.54 -8.49
N GLY A 3 -6.37 -13.86 -8.53
CA GLY A 3 -6.48 -14.73 -7.37
C GLY A 3 -5.38 -14.44 -6.36
N LYS A 4 -5.81 -14.18 -5.12
CA LYS A 4 -4.98 -14.07 -3.92
C LYS A 4 -4.06 -15.29 -3.86
N ALA A 5 -2.75 -15.10 -3.98
CA ALA A 5 -1.82 -16.21 -3.76
C ALA A 5 -1.93 -16.63 -2.29
N PRO A 6 -2.18 -17.92 -1.97
CA PRO A 6 -2.31 -18.35 -0.58
C PRO A 6 -0.98 -18.10 0.17
N GLY A 7 -1.04 -17.39 1.30
CA GLY A 7 0.11 -17.11 2.18
C GLY A 7 0.90 -15.83 1.88
N ARG A 8 0.29 -14.84 1.22
CA ARG A 8 0.85 -13.48 1.09
C ARG A 8 -0.08 -12.44 1.67
N VAL A 9 0.47 -11.45 2.38
CA VAL A 9 -0.28 -10.30 2.86
C VAL A 9 -0.69 -9.42 1.67
N PRO A 10 -1.98 -9.22 1.39
CA PRO A 10 -2.43 -8.31 0.36
C PRO A 10 -2.25 -6.86 0.84
N ILE A 11 -1.66 -6.01 0.03
CA ILE A 11 -1.47 -4.59 0.28
C ILE A 11 -2.03 -3.83 -0.92
N ALA A 12 -2.99 -2.93 -0.72
CA ALA A 12 -3.50 -2.07 -1.77
C ALA A 12 -3.30 -0.60 -1.39
N ILE A 13 -2.68 0.18 -2.27
CA ILE A 13 -2.44 1.62 -2.05
C ILE A 13 -3.27 2.42 -3.05
N THR A 14 -4.07 3.35 -2.54
CA THR A 14 -4.86 4.23 -3.40
C THR A 14 -4.00 5.35 -3.96
N VAL A 15 -3.96 5.46 -5.28
CA VAL A 15 -3.22 6.48 -6.03
C VAL A 15 -4.20 7.34 -6.83
N CYS A 16 -4.04 8.66 -6.79
CA CYS A 16 -4.82 9.55 -7.65
C CYS A 16 -4.30 9.41 -9.09
N ALA A 17 -5.18 9.04 -10.03
CA ALA A 17 -4.79 8.86 -11.43
C ALA A 17 -4.56 10.19 -12.17
N ASN A 18 -5.14 11.28 -11.66
CA ASN A 18 -5.17 12.58 -12.32
C ASN A 18 -4.02 13.52 -11.90
N ASP A 19 -3.18 13.11 -10.95
CA ASP A 19 -2.06 13.91 -10.46
C ASP A 19 -0.85 13.02 -10.19
N ARG A 20 0.23 13.23 -10.95
CA ARG A 20 1.48 12.47 -10.83
C ARG A 20 2.27 12.79 -9.56
N ASN A 21 2.02 13.94 -8.95
CA ASN A 21 2.64 14.35 -7.70
C ASN A 21 1.72 14.05 -6.50
N ALA A 22 0.69 13.23 -6.68
CA ALA A 22 -0.20 12.87 -5.60
C ALA A 22 0.55 12.09 -4.51
N PRO A 23 0.25 12.36 -3.22
CA PRO A 23 0.91 11.71 -2.09
C PRO A 23 0.81 10.17 -2.12
N GLY A 24 -0.21 9.60 -2.76
CA GLY A 24 -0.33 8.16 -2.94
C GLY A 24 0.71 7.53 -3.86
N ALA A 25 1.14 8.25 -4.91
CA ALA A 25 2.19 7.75 -5.82
C ALA A 25 3.55 7.72 -5.12
N GLU A 26 3.87 8.78 -4.35
CA GLU A 26 5.08 8.83 -3.53
C GLU A 26 5.09 7.73 -2.46
N LEU A 27 3.96 7.54 -1.77
CA LEU A 27 3.80 6.48 -0.76
C LEU A 27 3.99 5.09 -1.37
N LEU A 28 3.41 4.83 -2.54
CA LEU A 28 3.59 3.57 -3.27
C LEU A 28 5.06 3.30 -3.56
N LEU A 29 5.81 4.29 -4.07
CA LEU A 29 7.23 4.13 -4.35
C LEU A 29 8.04 3.80 -3.09
N LYS A 30 7.77 4.50 -1.98
CA LYS A 30 8.42 4.25 -0.69
C LYS A 30 8.13 2.84 -0.16
N VAL A 31 6.89 2.37 -0.30
CA VAL A 31 6.50 1.00 0.10
C VAL A 31 7.18 -0.04 -0.79
N VAL A 32 7.21 0.16 -2.12
CA VAL A 32 7.92 -0.73 -3.04
C VAL A 32 9.40 -0.83 -2.68
N ASP A 33 10.05 0.31 -2.43
CA ASP A 33 11.47 0.35 -2.10
C ASP A 33 11.77 -0.35 -0.77
N TYR A 34 10.91 -0.15 0.24
CA TYR A 34 10.98 -0.86 1.51
C TYR A 34 10.86 -2.37 1.35
N LEU A 35 9.85 -2.85 0.61
CA LEU A 35 9.61 -4.27 0.40
C LEU A 35 10.77 -4.95 -0.35
N LYS A 36 11.36 -4.26 -1.33
CA LYS A 36 12.54 -4.75 -2.05
C LYS A 36 13.79 -4.78 -1.17
N SER A 37 14.07 -3.68 -0.49
CA SER A 37 15.25 -3.54 0.38
C SER A 37 15.27 -4.57 1.52
N ASN A 38 14.10 -4.98 2.00
CA ASN A 38 13.96 -5.98 3.08
C ASN A 38 13.66 -7.40 2.57
N LYS A 39 13.69 -7.65 1.25
CA LYS A 39 13.38 -8.95 0.64
C LYS A 39 12.01 -9.50 1.05
N LEU A 40 11.03 -8.63 1.23
CA LEU A 40 9.66 -8.97 1.64
C LEU A 40 8.72 -9.19 0.45
N SER A 41 9.20 -8.97 -0.78
CA SER A 41 8.37 -9.01 -2.00
C SER A 41 7.67 -10.36 -2.23
N ASP A 42 8.24 -11.47 -1.74
CA ASP A 42 7.64 -12.81 -1.88
C ASP A 42 6.55 -13.11 -0.84
N ARG A 43 6.45 -12.28 0.21
CA ARG A 43 5.49 -12.43 1.32
C ARG A 43 4.30 -11.49 1.21
N VAL A 44 4.31 -10.57 0.24
CA VAL A 44 3.26 -9.58 0.05
C VAL A 44 2.76 -9.59 -1.38
N GLU A 45 1.49 -9.24 -1.55
CA GLU A 45 0.88 -8.96 -2.84
C GLU A 45 0.52 -7.47 -2.88
N LEU A 46 1.30 -6.67 -3.62
CA LEU A 46 1.12 -5.22 -3.66
C LEU A 46 0.36 -4.78 -4.92
N ASP A 47 -0.76 -4.11 -4.72
CA ASP A 47 -1.61 -3.53 -5.76
C ASP A 47 -1.72 -1.99 -5.61
N ALA A 48 -1.88 -1.32 -6.75
CA ALA A 48 -2.21 0.11 -6.81
C ALA A 48 -3.67 0.27 -7.25
N ALA A 49 -4.48 0.88 -6.38
CA ALA A 49 -5.88 1.20 -6.66
C ALA A 49 -5.99 2.64 -7.19
N PHE A 50 -6.36 2.80 -8.46
CA PHE A 50 -6.44 4.12 -9.07
C PHE A 50 -7.79 4.78 -8.81
N SER A 51 -7.77 5.96 -8.19
CA SER A 51 -8.95 6.79 -7.95
C SER A 51 -8.96 8.01 -8.87
N SER A 52 -10.12 8.30 -9.45
CA SER A 52 -10.36 9.49 -10.30
C SER A 52 -10.72 10.74 -9.48
N LYS A 53 -10.89 10.62 -8.15
CA LYS A 53 -11.24 11.75 -7.28
C LYS A 53 -10.10 12.78 -7.28
N LYS A 54 -10.45 14.07 -7.38
CA LYS A 54 -9.46 15.16 -7.43
C LYS A 54 -8.58 15.18 -6.18
N ALA A 55 -7.26 15.36 -6.40
CA ALA A 55 -6.20 15.26 -5.40
C ALA A 55 -6.35 16.20 -4.19
N ALA A 56 -7.06 17.33 -4.33
CA ALA A 56 -7.17 18.37 -3.30
C ALA A 56 -7.73 17.90 -1.94
N SER A 57 -8.40 16.74 -1.89
CA SER A 57 -8.82 16.08 -0.64
C SER A 57 -8.40 14.60 -0.57
N ALA A 58 -7.77 14.06 -1.61
CA ALA A 58 -7.46 12.64 -1.72
C ALA A 58 -6.15 12.32 -1.00
N ARG A 59 -6.24 12.22 0.34
CA ARG A 59 -5.17 11.64 1.13
C ARG A 59 -5.07 10.15 0.79
N PRO A 60 -3.86 9.55 0.77
CA PRO A 60 -3.72 8.15 0.41
C PRO A 60 -4.42 7.26 1.45
N CYS A 61 -5.11 6.26 0.95
CA CYS A 61 -5.71 5.17 1.72
C CYS A 61 -4.95 3.89 1.38
N VAL A 62 -4.58 3.12 2.39
CA VAL A 62 -3.83 1.87 2.24
C VAL A 62 -4.58 0.76 2.96
N SER A 63 -4.84 -0.37 2.28
CA SER A 63 -5.32 -1.59 2.94
C SER A 63 -4.19 -2.59 3.08
N ILE A 64 -4.05 -3.25 4.23
CA ILE A 64 -3.07 -4.30 4.51
C ILE A 64 -3.83 -5.45 5.17
N GLY A 65 -4.02 -6.57 4.46
CA GLY A 65 -4.87 -7.65 4.96
C GLY A 65 -6.30 -7.17 5.17
N GLU A 66 -6.75 -7.18 6.43
CA GLU A 66 -8.07 -6.68 6.85
C GLU A 66 -8.03 -5.25 7.42
N GLU A 67 -6.83 -4.69 7.63
CA GLU A 67 -6.65 -3.35 8.17
C GLU A 67 -6.74 -2.30 7.05
N VAL A 68 -7.41 -1.19 7.33
CA VAL A 68 -7.49 -0.02 6.43
C VAL A 68 -6.93 1.20 7.15
N LEU A 69 -5.95 1.84 6.50
CA LEU A 69 -5.23 3.00 6.98
C LEU A 69 -5.55 4.22 6.11
N ASP A 70 -6.39 5.11 6.63
CA ASP A 70 -6.68 6.40 6.01
C ASP A 70 -5.69 7.47 6.44
N ASN A 71 -5.28 8.35 5.50
CA ASN A 71 -4.38 9.47 5.79
C ASN A 71 -3.09 9.02 6.50
N CYS A 72 -2.53 7.92 6.06
CA CYS A 72 -1.39 7.31 6.70
C CYS A 72 -0.07 7.89 6.20
N SER A 73 0.91 7.94 7.11
CA SER A 73 2.30 8.18 6.75
C SER A 73 2.98 6.88 6.34
N PHE A 74 4.11 6.99 5.64
CA PHE A 74 4.93 5.81 5.33
C PHE A 74 5.32 5.01 6.58
N GLU A 75 5.64 5.67 7.70
CA GLU A 75 5.98 4.99 8.96
C GLU A 75 4.79 4.20 9.54
N SER A 76 3.57 4.72 9.41
CA SER A 76 2.36 4.01 9.83
C SER A 76 2.15 2.75 9.00
N VAL A 77 2.29 2.88 7.67
CA VAL A 77 2.17 1.76 6.72
C VAL A 77 3.23 0.70 7.00
N LYS A 78 4.48 1.11 7.22
CA LYS A 78 5.59 0.20 7.55
C LYS A 78 5.30 -0.64 8.80
N LYS A 79 4.80 -0.02 9.87
CA LYS A 79 4.44 -0.73 11.11
C LYS A 79 3.33 -1.75 10.88
N ALA A 80 2.29 -1.37 10.13
CA ALA A 80 1.20 -2.28 9.82
C ALA A 80 1.65 -3.45 8.93
N ILE A 81 2.54 -3.23 7.96
CA ILE A 81 3.15 -4.32 7.18
C ILE A 81 3.92 -5.29 8.09
N GLN A 82 4.72 -4.77 9.02
CA GLN A 82 5.47 -5.61 9.96
C GLN A 82 4.57 -6.41 10.89
N HIS A 83 3.48 -5.80 11.37
CA HIS A 83 2.48 -6.46 12.20
C HIS A 83 1.81 -7.61 11.43
N ALA A 84 1.28 -7.32 10.24
CA ALA A 84 0.62 -8.32 9.40
C ALA A 84 1.53 -9.51 9.03
N LEU A 85 2.81 -9.25 8.76
CA LEU A 85 3.80 -10.29 8.47
C LEU A 85 4.26 -11.10 9.71
N SER A 86 3.93 -10.64 10.93
CA SER A 86 4.25 -11.35 12.17
C SER A 86 3.13 -12.30 12.61
N GLU A 87 1.90 -12.11 12.11
CA GLU A 87 0.73 -12.96 12.39
C GLU A 87 0.55 -14.11 11.38
N GLU A 88 1.35 -14.16 10.31
CA GLU A 88 1.44 -15.27 9.35
C GLU A 88 2.49 -16.34 9.71
#